data_AF-A0A316SIJ5-F1
#
_entry.id   AF-A0A316SIJ5-F1
#
_cell.length_a   1.000
_cell.length_b   1.000
_cell.length_c   1.000
_cell.angle_alpha   90.00
_cell.angle_beta   90.00
_cell.angle_gamma   90.00
#
_symmetry.space_group_name_H-M   'P 1'
#
loop_
_entity.id
_entity.type
_entity.pdbx_description
1 polymer ?
#
loop_
_entity_poly.entity_id
_entity_poly.type
_entity_poly.pdbx_seq_one_letter_code
_entity_poly.pdbx_strand_id
1 'polypeptide(L)' 'MSDKQFLELPYGKDDFPLLREGNCYFVDKTPYLKTVFTDQSAVLLFTRPRRFGKTLLISMFDSFLKINPE' A
#
# COMPACT_ATOMS: atom_id res chain seq x y z
N MET A 1 -28.33 16.11 -10.81
CA MET A 1 -27.51 15.22 -9.96
C MET A 1 -26.08 15.39 -10.43
N SER A 2 -25.12 15.61 -9.53
CA SER A 2 -23.73 15.76 -9.96
C SER A 2 -23.22 14.40 -10.42
N ASP A 3 -22.76 14.29 -11.67
CA ASP A 3 -22.14 13.08 -12.21
C ASP A 3 -20.84 12.81 -11.44
N LYS A 4 -20.91 11.94 -10.43
CA LYS A 4 -19.74 11.51 -9.68
C LYS A 4 -18.97 10.50 -10.52
N GLN A 5 -17.89 10.94 -11.15
CA GLN A 5 -16.95 10.04 -11.79
C GLN A 5 -16.10 9.36 -10.70
N PHE A 6 -16.31 8.06 -10.51
CA PHE A 6 -15.53 7.24 -9.60
C PHE A 6 -14.21 6.85 -10.28
N LEU A 7 -13.09 6.90 -9.54
CA LEU A 7 -11.82 6.36 -10.02
C LEU A 7 -11.93 4.85 -10.21
N GLU A 8 -11.03 4.27 -11.00
CA GLU A 8 -11.01 2.82 -11.19
C GLU A 8 -10.46 2.11 -9.94
N LEU A 9 -11.01 0.95 -9.61
CA LEU A 9 -10.43 0.07 -8.60
C LEU A 9 -9.25 -0.69 -9.24
N PRO A 10 -8.04 -0.59 -8.67
CA PRO A 10 -6.84 -1.15 -9.29
C PRO A 10 -6.70 -2.65 -8.99
N TYR A 11 -7.59 -3.44 -9.57
CA TYR A 11 -7.62 -4.88 -9.39
C TYR A 11 -6.38 -5.54 -9.99
N GLY A 12 -5.69 -6.37 -9.21
CA GLY A 12 -4.51 -7.11 -9.65
C GLY A 12 -3.24 -6.26 -9.81
N LYS A 13 -3.27 -4.98 -9.44
CA LYS A 13 -2.08 -4.15 -9.32
C LYS A 13 -1.59 -4.23 -7.87
N ASP A 14 -0.48 -4.92 -7.66
CA ASP A 14 0.14 -5.09 -6.33
C ASP A 14 1.43 -4.25 -6.17
N ASP A 15 1.68 -3.34 -7.12
CA ASP A 15 2.83 -2.42 -7.17
C ASP A 15 2.42 -1.04 -6.65
N PHE A 16 3.00 -0.63 -5.52
CA PHE A 16 2.67 0.63 -4.85
C PHE A 16 3.04 1.88 -5.68
N PRO A 17 4.25 2.01 -6.25
CA PRO A 17 4.59 3.13 -7.13
C PRO A 17 3.61 3.32 -8.30
N LEU A 18 3.29 2.23 -9.01
CA LEU A 18 2.35 2.28 -10.14
C LEU A 18 0.94 2.67 -9.71
N LEU A 19 0.50 2.21 -8.53
CA LEU A 19 -0.77 2.58 -7.94
C LEU A 19 -0.86 4.06 -7.57
N ARG A 20 0.20 4.58 -6.95
CA ARG A 20 0.32 5.98 -6.54
C ARG A 20 0.26 6.92 -7.73
N GLU A 21 0.84 6.53 -8.86
CA GLU A 21 0.88 7.33 -10.10
C GLU A 21 -0.33 7.09 -11.00
N GLY A 22 -1.02 5.96 -10.86
CA GLY A 22 -2.04 5.47 -11.79
C GLY A 22 -3.44 6.08 -11.67
N ASN A 23 -3.61 7.21 -10.98
CA ASN A 23 -4.90 7.91 -10.77
C ASN A 23 -6.09 6.95 -10.52
N CYS A 24 -5.96 6.10 -9.51
CA CYS A 24 -6.92 5.06 -9.20
C CYS A 24 -7.30 5.06 -7.71
N TYR A 25 -8.33 4.32 -7.34
CA TYR A 25 -8.69 4.18 -5.92
C TYR A 25 -7.62 3.41 -5.16
N PHE A 26 -7.00 4.10 -4.20
CA PHE A 26 -6.05 3.51 -3.26
C PHE A 26 -6.40 3.97 -1.85
N VAL A 27 -6.41 3.02 -0.91
CA VAL A 27 -6.54 3.35 0.52
C VAL A 27 -5.15 3.61 1.06
N ASP A 28 -4.87 4.85 1.42
CA ASP A 28 -3.56 5.23 1.95
C ASP A 28 -3.29 4.55 3.30
N LYS A 29 -2.25 3.71 3.33
CA LYS A 29 -1.77 2.99 4.51
C LYS A 29 -0.44 3.56 5.03
N THR A 30 0.04 4.68 4.51
CA THR A 30 1.29 5.32 4.96
C THR A 30 1.32 5.54 6.47
N PRO A 31 0.22 5.96 7.13
CA PRO A 31 0.21 6.10 8.59
C PRO A 31 0.52 4.81 9.36
N TYR A 32 0.19 3.64 8.79
CA TYR A 32 0.44 2.34 9.41
C TYR A 32 1.93 1.96 9.39
N LEU A 33 2.69 2.40 8.38
CA LEU A 33 4.14 2.17 8.32
C LEU A 33 4.82 2.74 9.56
N LYS A 34 4.41 3.94 10.00
CA LYS A 34 4.93 4.57 11.21
C LYS A 34 4.71 3.68 12.43
N THR A 35 3.50 3.14 12.60
CA THR A 35 3.19 2.21 13.70
C THR A 35 4.11 0.99 13.65
N VAL A 36 4.31 0.39 12.48
CA VAL A 36 5.19 -0.77 12.28
C VAL A 36 6.64 -0.44 12.67
N PHE A 37 7.16 0.73 12.29
CA PHE A 37 8.55 1.12 12.60
C PHE A 37 8.77 1.55 14.04
N THR A 38 7.72 1.99 14.74
CA THR A 38 7.81 2.34 16.17
C THR A 38 7.59 1.14 17.09
N ASP A 39 7.18 0.00 16.54
CA ASP A 39 6.96 -1.23 17.29
C ASP A 39 8.32 -1.87 17.66
N GLN A 40 8.45 -2.33 18.91
CA GLN A 40 9.68 -2.95 19.43
C GLN A 40 9.62 -4.48 19.43
N SER A 41 8.57 -5.07 18.87
CA SER A 41 8.42 -6.51 18.77
C SER A 41 9.50 -7.11 17.89
N ALA A 42 10.11 -8.21 18.35
CA ALA A 42 11.11 -8.93 17.56
C ALA A 42 10.55 -9.54 16.27
N VAL A 43 9.24 -9.82 16.23
CA VAL A 43 8.54 -10.39 15.08
C VAL A 43 7.17 -9.73 14.93
N LEU A 44 6.84 -9.30 13.70
CA LEU A 44 5.54 -8.78 13.33
C LEU A 44 4.81 -9.75 12.39
N LEU A 45 3.65 -10.25 12.81
CA LEU A 45 2.82 -11.17 12.03
C LEU A 45 1.61 -10.46 11.40
N PHE A 46 1.56 -10.39 10.08
CA PHE A 46 0.45 -9.75 9.35
C PHE A 46 -0.66 -10.75 8.98
N THR A 47 -1.59 -10.99 9.91
CA THR A 47 -2.77 -11.83 9.67
C THR A 47 -3.84 -11.07 8.87
N ARG A 48 -4.16 -11.57 7.67
CA ARG A 48 -5.18 -11.00 6.75
C ARG A 48 -5.67 -12.10 5.78
N PRO A 49 -6.91 -12.05 5.26
CA PRO A 49 -7.37 -12.95 4.19
C PRO A 49 -6.64 -12.73 2.85
N ARG A 50 -6.87 -13.62 1.88
CA ARG A 50 -6.35 -13.50 0.51
C ARG A 50 -6.88 -12.22 -0.15
N ARG A 51 -6.04 -11.51 -0.93
CA ARG A 51 -6.34 -10.23 -1.60
C ARG A 51 -6.58 -9.01 -0.70
N PHE A 52 -6.16 -9.06 0.57
CA PHE A 52 -6.24 -7.89 1.48
C PHE A 52 -5.02 -6.96 1.41
N GLY A 53 -4.32 -6.94 0.26
CA GLY A 53 -3.20 -6.03 0.02
C GLY A 53 -1.97 -6.29 0.89
N LYS A 54 -1.65 -7.57 1.18
CA LYS A 54 -0.39 -7.95 1.85
C LYS A 54 0.80 -7.65 0.93
N THR A 55 0.75 -8.11 -0.31
CA THR A 55 1.78 -7.86 -1.34
C THR A 55 1.98 -6.37 -1.53
N LEU A 56 0.88 -5.63 -1.70
CA LEU A 56 0.89 -4.19 -1.83
C LEU A 56 1.54 -3.47 -0.63
N LEU A 57 1.29 -3.94 0.59
CA LEU A 57 1.95 -3.40 1.78
C LEU A 57 3.47 -3.65 1.74
N ILE A 58 3.92 -4.82 1.30
CA ILE A 58 5.35 -5.12 1.15
C ILE A 58 5.99 -4.26 0.05
N SER A 59 5.32 -4.08 -1.10
CA SER A 59 5.78 -3.16 -2.17
C SER A 59 5.89 -1.71 -1.68
N MET A 60 4.96 -1.29 -0.81
CA MET A 60 5.03 0.01 -0.17
C MET A 60 6.25 0.12 0.75
N PHE A 61 6.50 -0.86 1.62
CA PHE A 61 7.71 -0.89 2.45
C PHE A 61 8.99 -0.80 1.63
N ASP A 62 9.09 -1.61 0.58
CA ASP A 62 10.23 -1.60 -0.34
C ASP A 62 10.43 -0.19 -0.92
N SER A 63 9.38 0.42 -1.46
CA SER A 63 9.43 1.76 -2.05
C SER A 63 9.87 2.86 -1.07
N PHE A 64 9.44 2.77 0.20
CA PHE A 64 9.80 3.77 1.23
C PHE A 64 11.19 3.56 1.82
N LEU A 65 11.68 2.33 1.87
CA LEU A 65 12.95 1.97 2.53
C LEU A 65 14.11 1.79 1.54
N LYS A 66 13.84 1.81 0.23
CA LYS A 66 14.87 1.68 -0.80
C LYS A 66 15.89 2.83 -0.68
N ILE A 67 17.13 2.49 -0.30
CA ILE A 67 18.22 3.45 -0.06
C ILE A 67 18.71 4.09 -1.37
N ASN A 68 18.68 3.32 -2.47
CA ASN A 68 19.02 3.79 -3.82
C ASN A 68 17.83 3.52 -4.75
N PRO A 69 16.90 4.49 -4.89
CA PRO A 69 15.64 4.27 -5.60
C PRO A 69 15.78 4.14 -7.12
N GLU A 70 16.95 4.49 -7.69
CA GLU A 70 17.27 4.27 -9.10
C GLU A 70 17.30 2.79 -9.51
#